data_AF-A0A0W7WRV8-F1
#
_entry.id   AF-A0A0W7WRV8-F1
#
_cell.length_a   1.000
_cell.length_b   1.000
_cell.length_c   1.000
_cell.angle_alpha   90.00
_cell.angle_beta   90.00
_cell.angle_gamma   90.00
#
_symmetry.space_group_name_H-M   'P 1'
#
loop_
_entity.id
_entity.type
_entity.pdbx_description
1 polymer ?
#
loop_
_entity_poly.entity_id
_entity_poly.type
_entity_poly.pdbx_seq_one_letter_code
_entity_poly.pdbx_strand_id
1 'polypeptide(L)'
;MDRRGVLRSAAAVGAGGAAVTWGAGAAQARPGSRERAPGRPLRVHIVVFDGVEELDFAGPLEVFGAARTVGQQVETRLVTSGARGGCTGRFGTRLTGVGAWDPGSADVVVVPGGGFADRDGAGVWAEIARGRLTRALREAARPGLTMLGVCTGVVVLHAAGVVGDRPCTTHHRAKDHLRGQGADVRDARVVDDGNLVCAGGVSSGIDGALWLVDRALGPEPAGKVEALMEFERRGTVLRTRV
;
A
#
# COMPACT_ATOMS: atom_id res chain seq x y z
N MET A 1 -13.00 -25.04 -79.51
CA MET A 1 -11.69 -25.34 -80.12
C MET A 1 -10.71 -25.60 -78.99
N ASP A 2 -10.35 -26.86 -78.83
CA ASP A 2 -9.30 -27.34 -77.93
C ASP A 2 -7.93 -27.16 -78.63
N ARG A 3 -6.86 -26.87 -77.87
CA ARG A 3 -5.59 -27.62 -77.85
C ARG A 3 -4.38 -26.84 -77.35
N ARG A 4 -3.62 -27.52 -76.48
CA ARG A 4 -2.21 -27.35 -76.01
C ARG A 4 -2.06 -26.45 -74.77
N GLY A 5 -1.78 -26.92 -73.55
CA GLY A 5 -1.26 -28.22 -73.09
C GLY A 5 0.26 -28.21 -72.98
N VAL A 6 0.81 -27.95 -71.79
CA VAL A 6 2.04 -28.56 -71.27
C VAL A 6 1.90 -28.74 -69.75
N LEU A 7 2.37 -29.90 -69.31
CA LEU A 7 2.20 -30.60 -68.04
C LEU A 7 3.55 -30.68 -67.30
N ARG A 8 3.48 -31.04 -65.99
CA ARG A 8 4.53 -31.63 -65.10
C ARG A 8 5.44 -30.61 -64.39
N SER A 9 5.74 -30.70 -63.08
CA SER A 9 5.90 -31.86 -62.20
C SER A 9 5.57 -31.55 -60.72
N ALA A 10 5.36 -32.62 -59.96
CA ALA A 10 4.98 -32.70 -58.55
C ALA A 10 6.08 -32.38 -57.52
N ALA A 11 5.66 -32.06 -56.29
CA ALA A 11 6.27 -32.57 -55.05
C ALA A 11 5.28 -32.38 -53.88
N ALA A 12 4.97 -33.48 -53.19
CA ALA A 12 4.24 -33.52 -51.93
C ALA A 12 5.24 -33.66 -50.78
N VAL A 13 5.27 -32.73 -49.83
CA VAL A 13 5.80 -32.84 -48.45
C VAL A 13 5.28 -31.59 -47.73
N GLY A 14 4.74 -31.56 -46.52
CA GLY A 14 4.53 -32.53 -45.45
C GLY A 14 3.88 -31.74 -44.30
N ALA A 15 3.08 -32.42 -43.48
CA ALA A 15 2.54 -31.84 -42.26
C ALA A 15 3.69 -31.42 -41.33
N GLY A 16 3.78 -30.12 -41.05
CA GLY A 16 4.73 -29.55 -40.10
C GLY A 16 3.97 -28.63 -39.14
N GLY A 17 3.42 -29.22 -38.07
CA GLY A 17 2.88 -28.47 -36.95
C GLY A 17 4.02 -27.75 -36.23
N ALA A 18 4.04 -26.42 -36.28
CA ALA A 18 4.88 -25.63 -35.40
C ALA A 18 4.15 -25.49 -34.06
N ALA A 19 4.46 -26.41 -33.13
CA ALA A 19 4.15 -26.23 -31.72
C ALA A 19 4.95 -25.01 -31.23
N VAL A 20 4.25 -23.90 -30.97
CA VAL A 20 4.82 -22.76 -30.26
C VAL A 20 4.93 -23.17 -28.79
N THR A 21 6.07 -23.73 -28.40
CA THR A 21 6.40 -23.95 -27.01
C THR A 21 6.70 -22.60 -26.37
N TRP A 22 5.80 -22.13 -25.52
CA TRP A 22 6.08 -21.02 -24.60
C TRP A 22 7.18 -21.50 -23.65
N GLY A 23 8.41 -21.05 -23.90
CA GLY A 23 9.48 -21.20 -22.93
C GLY A 23 9.07 -20.49 -21.65
N ALA A 24 9.10 -21.22 -20.54
CA ALA A 24 8.99 -20.64 -19.21
C ALA A 24 10.14 -19.66 -19.02
N GLY A 25 9.88 -18.38 -19.30
CA GLY A 25 10.78 -17.29 -18.94
C GLY A 25 10.95 -17.31 -17.43
N ALA A 26 12.17 -17.60 -16.97
CA ALA A 26 12.54 -17.45 -15.58
C ALA A 26 12.13 -16.05 -15.12
N ALA A 27 11.22 -15.99 -14.14
CA ALA A 27 10.77 -14.74 -13.54
C ALA A 27 12.00 -13.98 -13.03
N GLN A 28 12.36 -12.90 -13.72
CA GLN A 28 13.43 -12.02 -13.29
C GLN A 28 13.05 -11.42 -11.94
N ALA A 29 13.92 -11.63 -10.95
CA ALA A 29 13.72 -11.19 -9.58
C ALA A 29 13.47 -9.66 -9.53
N ARG A 30 12.39 -9.27 -8.88
CA ARG A 30 11.94 -7.89 -8.75
C ARG A 30 12.93 -7.05 -7.92
N PRO A 31 13.42 -5.91 -8.42
CA PRO A 31 14.21 -4.99 -7.61
C PRO A 31 13.28 -4.17 -6.71
N GLY A 32 13.31 -4.38 -5.38
CA GLY A 32 12.57 -3.50 -4.46
C GLY A 32 12.44 -3.91 -2.99
N SER A 33 12.65 -5.18 -2.64
CA SER A 33 12.63 -5.63 -1.25
C SER A 33 13.92 -6.35 -0.91
N ARG A 34 14.64 -5.92 0.14
CA ARG A 34 15.50 -6.88 0.85
C ARG A 34 14.59 -8.04 1.22
N GLU A 35 14.90 -9.23 0.71
CA GLU A 35 14.18 -10.44 1.05
C GLU A 35 14.14 -10.54 2.58
N ARG A 36 12.93 -10.66 3.13
CA ARG A 36 12.74 -10.76 4.57
C ARG A 36 13.51 -11.99 5.03
N ALA A 37 14.47 -11.81 5.94
CA ALA A 37 15.23 -12.93 6.50
C ALA A 37 14.25 -14.05 6.94
N PRO A 38 14.49 -15.31 6.55
CA PRO A 38 13.59 -16.41 6.87
C PRO A 38 13.29 -16.45 8.37
N GLY A 39 12.01 -16.58 8.71
CA GLY A 39 11.57 -16.70 10.11
C GLY A 39 11.42 -15.41 10.90
N ARG A 40 11.82 -14.23 10.40
CA ARG A 40 11.50 -12.96 11.10
C ARG A 40 10.08 -12.49 10.77
N PRO A 41 9.33 -11.93 11.74
CA PRO A 41 8.01 -11.39 11.49
C PRO A 41 8.05 -10.15 10.60
N LEU A 42 6.97 -9.94 9.83
CA LEU A 42 6.67 -8.67 9.19
C LEU A 42 6.26 -7.66 10.27
N ARG A 43 7.04 -6.60 10.46
CA ARG A 43 6.79 -5.59 11.48
C ARG A 43 6.01 -4.42 10.89
N VAL A 44 4.81 -4.20 11.38
CA VAL A 44 3.89 -3.17 10.94
C VAL A 44 3.69 -2.16 12.06
N HIS A 45 4.04 -0.90 11.80
CA HIS A 45 3.80 0.20 12.74
C HIS A 45 2.68 1.08 12.19
N ILE A 46 1.64 1.32 12.98
CA ILE A 46 0.52 2.19 12.62
C ILE A 46 0.63 3.45 13.48
N VAL A 47 0.86 4.59 12.84
CA VAL A 47 1.05 5.85 13.55
C VAL A 47 -0.31 6.41 13.98
N VAL A 48 -0.47 6.66 15.27
CA VAL A 48 -1.68 7.28 15.84
C VAL A 48 -1.34 8.61 16.52
N PHE A 49 -2.27 9.54 16.45
CA PHE A 49 -2.17 10.92 16.93
C PHE A 49 -3.56 11.45 17.31
N ASP A 50 -3.62 12.56 18.03
CA ASP A 50 -4.91 13.18 18.38
C ASP A 50 -5.64 13.63 17.11
N GLY A 51 -6.92 13.29 17.01
CA GLY A 51 -7.76 13.56 15.84
C GLY A 51 -7.56 12.57 14.68
N VAL A 52 -6.83 11.46 14.89
CA VAL A 52 -6.76 10.36 13.92
C VAL A 52 -8.15 9.78 13.64
N GLU A 53 -8.45 9.49 12.39
CA GLU A 53 -9.73 8.88 12.00
C GLU A 53 -9.73 7.39 12.36
N GLU A 54 -10.79 6.91 13.03
CA GLU A 54 -10.84 5.60 13.66
C GLU A 54 -10.60 4.46 12.68
N LEU A 55 -11.32 4.47 11.56
CA LEU A 55 -11.24 3.40 10.58
C LEU A 55 -9.94 3.44 9.77
N ASP A 56 -9.27 4.59 9.67
CA ASP A 56 -7.99 4.71 8.96
C ASP A 56 -6.86 3.94 9.65
N PHE A 57 -6.89 3.84 10.99
CA PHE A 57 -5.96 3.01 11.74
C PHE A 57 -6.53 1.63 12.03
N ALA A 58 -7.82 1.53 12.36
CA ALA A 58 -8.43 0.27 12.77
C ALA A 58 -8.56 -0.72 11.60
N GLY A 59 -8.86 -0.25 10.39
CA GLY A 59 -8.94 -1.10 9.21
C GLY A 59 -7.63 -1.83 8.91
N PRO A 60 -6.50 -1.10 8.72
CA PRO A 60 -5.20 -1.73 8.57
C PRO A 60 -4.79 -2.58 9.79
N LEU A 61 -5.09 -2.12 11.02
CA LEU A 61 -4.82 -2.89 12.23
C LEU A 61 -5.49 -4.26 12.19
N GLU A 62 -6.77 -4.31 11.83
CA GLU A 62 -7.55 -5.54 11.72
C GLU A 62 -6.98 -6.47 10.65
N VAL A 63 -6.65 -5.95 9.46
CA VAL A 63 -6.07 -6.76 8.37
C VAL A 63 -4.75 -7.41 8.77
N PHE A 64 -3.82 -6.65 9.35
CA PHE A 64 -2.54 -7.21 9.77
C PHE A 64 -2.67 -8.11 11.00
N GLY A 65 -3.63 -7.84 11.89
CA GLY A 65 -3.99 -8.74 12.99
C GLY A 65 -4.56 -10.07 12.50
N ALA A 66 -5.48 -10.03 11.54
CA ALA A 66 -6.05 -11.19 10.89
C ALA A 66 -4.98 -12.03 10.17
N ALA A 67 -3.98 -11.40 9.54
CA ALA A 67 -2.84 -12.12 8.96
C ALA A 67 -2.12 -12.99 10.01
N ARG A 68 -1.95 -12.50 11.24
CA ARG A 68 -1.42 -13.28 12.36
C ARG A 68 -2.37 -14.41 12.75
N THR A 69 -3.68 -14.15 12.83
CA THR A 69 -4.70 -15.17 13.15
C THR A 69 -4.70 -16.33 12.16
N VAL A 70 -4.42 -16.07 10.87
CA VAL A 70 -4.32 -17.13 9.84
C VAL A 70 -2.92 -17.77 9.75
N GLY A 71 -2.09 -17.60 10.79
CA GLY A 71 -0.83 -18.32 10.98
C GLY A 71 0.42 -17.63 10.45
N GLN A 72 0.33 -16.37 9.99
CA GLN A 72 1.49 -15.64 9.49
C GLN A 72 2.29 -14.97 10.61
N GLN A 73 3.61 -14.83 10.40
CA GLN A 73 4.48 -14.10 11.31
C GLN A 73 4.36 -12.59 11.07
N VAL A 74 3.37 -11.95 11.70
CA VAL A 74 3.11 -10.50 11.61
C VAL A 74 3.06 -9.90 13.02
N GLU A 75 3.82 -8.83 13.23
CA GLU A 75 3.78 -8.03 14.45
C GLU A 75 3.26 -6.63 14.13
N THR A 76 2.08 -6.29 14.67
CA THR A 76 1.46 -4.97 14.48
C THR A 76 1.53 -4.18 15.78
N ARG A 77 1.94 -2.91 15.70
CA ARG A 77 2.01 -2.00 16.85
C ARG A 77 1.38 -0.65 16.51
N LEU A 78 0.54 -0.16 17.42
CA LEU A 78 0.17 1.26 17.44
C LEU A 78 1.32 2.06 18.06
N VAL A 79 1.74 3.12 17.39
CA VAL A 79 2.89 3.94 17.78
C VAL A 79 2.58 5.41 17.61
N THR A 80 3.30 6.30 18.28
CA THR A 80 3.13 7.74 18.11
C THR A 80 4.47 8.48 18.04
N SER A 81 4.54 9.53 17.21
CA SER A 81 5.58 10.57 17.29
C SER A 81 5.25 11.67 18.32
N GLY A 82 4.05 11.55 18.91
CA GLY A 82 3.48 12.40 19.95
C GLY A 82 4.07 12.17 21.35
N ALA A 83 3.37 12.68 22.36
CA ALA A 83 3.64 12.31 23.74
C ALA A 83 3.28 10.84 23.96
N ARG A 84 4.11 10.11 24.73
CA ARG A 84 3.80 8.73 25.13
C ARG A 84 2.54 8.71 26.01
N GLY A 85 1.76 7.64 25.91
CA GLY A 85 0.65 7.38 26.82
C GLY A 85 -0.72 7.30 26.17
N GLY A 86 -0.90 7.82 24.96
CA GLY A 86 -2.16 7.70 24.23
C GLY A 86 -2.50 8.85 23.30
N CYS A 87 -3.67 8.76 22.66
CA CYS A 87 -4.30 9.83 21.91
C CYS A 87 -5.83 9.64 21.87
N THR A 88 -6.55 10.68 21.47
CA THR A 88 -8.01 10.64 21.24
C THR A 88 -8.30 10.71 19.75
N GLY A 89 -9.01 9.70 19.22
CA GLY A 89 -9.49 9.65 17.84
C GLY A 89 -10.53 10.72 17.54
N ARG A 90 -10.84 10.92 16.26
CA ARG A 90 -11.72 11.97 15.76
C ARG A 90 -13.13 11.92 16.37
N PHE A 91 -13.65 10.73 16.61
CA PHE A 91 -14.97 10.45 17.18
C PHE A 91 -14.91 10.02 18.67
N GLY A 92 -13.78 10.29 19.35
CA GLY A 92 -13.67 10.15 20.80
C GLY A 92 -13.09 8.83 21.30
N THR A 93 -12.66 7.92 20.42
CA THR A 93 -11.96 6.69 20.83
C THR A 93 -10.66 7.05 21.55
N ARG A 94 -10.49 6.58 22.79
CA ARG A 94 -9.27 6.83 23.57
C ARG A 94 -8.33 5.64 23.45
N LEU A 95 -7.19 5.86 22.81
CA LEU A 95 -6.09 4.90 22.76
C LEU A 95 -5.15 5.18 23.94
N THR A 96 -4.82 4.15 24.72
CA THR A 96 -3.90 4.24 25.86
C THR A 96 -2.73 3.29 25.66
N GLY A 97 -1.63 3.53 26.39
CA GLY A 97 -0.45 2.65 26.32
C GLY A 97 0.30 2.70 24.98
N VAL A 98 0.06 3.73 24.16
CA VAL A 98 0.73 3.91 22.87
C VAL A 98 2.19 4.27 23.09
N GLY A 99 3.09 3.43 22.55
CA GLY A 99 4.53 3.62 22.63
C GLY A 99 5.05 4.67 21.65
N ALA A 100 6.24 5.21 21.93
CA ALA A 100 6.91 6.07 20.96
C ALA A 100 7.29 5.27 19.72
N TRP A 101 7.17 5.91 18.56
CA TRP A 101 7.58 5.30 17.30
C TRP A 101 9.11 5.31 17.16
N ASP A 102 9.69 4.12 17.02
CA ASP A 102 11.02 3.93 16.45
C ASP A 102 10.89 3.64 14.95
N PRO A 103 11.30 4.57 14.08
CA PRO A 103 11.15 4.39 12.64
C PRO A 103 12.06 3.30 12.06
N GLY A 104 13.17 2.96 12.73
CA GLY A 104 14.19 2.03 12.24
C GLY A 104 13.78 0.55 12.27
N SER A 105 12.71 0.22 13.02
CA SER A 105 12.31 -1.16 13.29
C SER A 105 11.07 -1.64 12.52
N ALA A 106 10.46 -0.82 11.67
CA ALA A 106 9.32 -1.24 10.84
C ALA A 106 9.76 -1.80 9.47
N ASP A 107 8.94 -2.70 8.92
CA ASP A 107 8.95 -3.09 7.51
C ASP A 107 7.81 -2.42 6.73
N VAL A 108 6.69 -2.16 7.42
CA VAL A 108 5.56 -1.36 6.93
C VAL A 108 5.22 -0.28 7.94
N VAL A 109 5.03 0.95 7.47
CA VAL A 109 4.48 2.05 8.27
C VAL A 109 3.16 2.48 7.66
N VAL A 110 2.09 2.43 8.46
CA VAL A 110 0.79 2.96 8.09
C VAL A 110 0.65 4.37 8.66
N VAL A 111 0.28 5.31 7.80
CA VAL A 111 0.00 6.72 8.15
C VAL A 111 -1.48 7.00 7.88
N PRO A 112 -2.33 6.91 8.92
CA PRO A 112 -3.73 7.30 8.89
C PRO A 112 -3.94 8.78 8.59
N GLY A 113 -5.15 9.14 8.19
CA GLY A 113 -5.64 10.51 8.10
C GLY A 113 -6.42 10.95 9.34
N GLY A 114 -7.23 11.99 9.16
CA GLY A 114 -8.08 12.57 10.20
C GLY A 114 -7.99 14.09 10.28
N GLY A 115 -9.13 14.74 10.55
CA GLY A 115 -9.18 16.18 10.83
C GLY A 115 -8.89 17.10 9.63
N PHE A 116 -8.88 16.63 8.39
CA PHE A 116 -8.50 17.47 7.23
C PHE A 116 -9.36 18.72 7.02
N ALA A 117 -10.65 18.65 7.37
CA ALA A 117 -11.56 19.79 7.26
C ALA A 117 -11.40 20.81 8.41
N ASP A 118 -10.75 20.42 9.51
CA ASP A 118 -10.55 21.24 10.70
C ASP A 118 -9.08 21.71 10.74
N ARG A 119 -8.84 22.94 10.31
CA ARG A 119 -7.47 23.47 10.11
C ARG A 119 -6.75 23.78 11.41
N ASP A 120 -7.51 24.12 12.46
CA ASP A 120 -7.00 24.56 13.75
C ASP A 120 -7.15 23.47 14.84
N GLY A 121 -7.93 22.42 14.56
CA GLY A 121 -8.14 21.29 15.44
C GLY A 121 -7.06 20.21 15.37
N ALA A 122 -7.33 19.12 16.09
CA ALA A 122 -6.49 17.93 16.09
C ALA A 122 -6.61 17.17 14.74
N GLY A 123 -5.53 16.52 14.32
CA GLY A 123 -5.47 15.76 13.08
C GLY A 123 -4.24 16.10 12.23
N VAL A 124 -4.34 15.89 10.92
CA VAL A 124 -3.20 15.99 10.01
C VAL A 124 -2.53 17.36 9.99
N TRP A 125 -3.28 18.46 10.12
CA TRP A 125 -2.71 19.81 10.12
C TRP A 125 -1.88 20.10 11.36
N ALA A 126 -2.38 19.70 12.53
CA ALA A 126 -1.65 19.83 13.78
C ALA A 126 -0.36 19.00 13.76
N GLU A 127 -0.37 17.78 13.20
CA GLU A 127 0.83 16.95 13.07
C GLU A 127 1.85 17.53 12.08
N ILE A 128 1.39 18.09 10.96
CA ILE A 128 2.26 18.80 10.00
C ILE A 128 2.90 20.02 10.67
N ALA A 129 2.11 20.85 11.37
CA ALA A 129 2.59 22.04 12.06
C ALA A 129 3.59 21.72 13.17
N ARG A 130 3.38 20.63 13.92
CA ARG A 130 4.33 20.16 14.95
C ARG A 130 5.64 19.64 14.38
N GLY A 131 5.66 19.19 13.11
CA GLY A 131 6.85 18.73 12.39
C GLY A 131 7.50 17.43 12.89
N ARG A 132 7.09 16.91 14.06
CA ARG A 132 7.67 15.69 14.64
C ARG A 132 7.40 14.46 13.78
N LEU A 133 6.15 14.27 13.37
CA LEU A 133 5.75 13.15 12.53
C LEU A 133 6.38 13.23 11.13
N THR A 134 6.31 14.39 10.48
CA THR A 134 6.86 14.57 9.13
C THR A 134 8.38 14.38 9.10
N ARG A 135 9.10 14.85 10.11
CA ARG A 135 10.54 14.56 10.26
C ARG A 135 10.80 13.07 10.44
N ALA A 136 10.10 12.41 11.35
CA ALA A 136 10.28 10.98 11.61
C ALA A 136 9.98 10.13 10.36
N LEU A 137 8.95 10.46 9.58
CA LEU A 137 8.62 9.81 8.32
C LEU A 137 9.73 9.98 7.29
N ARG A 138 10.27 11.20 7.14
CA ARG A 138 11.38 11.48 6.24
C ARG A 138 12.63 10.67 6.60
N GLU A 139 12.98 10.63 7.89
CA GLU A 139 14.13 9.88 8.41
C GLU A 139 13.93 8.36 8.33
N ALA A 140 12.69 7.88 8.40
CA ALA A 140 12.36 6.47 8.25
C ALA A 140 12.62 5.94 6.84
N ALA A 141 12.47 6.78 5.83
CA ALA A 141 12.50 6.39 4.42
C ALA A 141 13.85 5.73 4.06
N ARG A 142 13.81 4.44 3.78
CA ARG A 142 14.99 3.61 3.49
C ARG A 142 14.63 2.42 2.59
N PRO A 143 15.61 1.80 1.92
CA PRO A 143 15.38 0.57 1.17
C PRO A 143 14.71 -0.51 2.02
N GLY A 144 13.66 -1.14 1.48
CA GLY A 144 12.91 -2.22 2.13
C GLY A 144 11.79 -1.78 3.08
N LEU A 145 11.68 -0.49 3.44
CA LEU A 145 10.52 0.02 4.17
C LEU A 145 9.40 0.39 3.18
N THR A 146 8.18 -0.08 3.41
CA THR A 146 6.99 0.40 2.69
C THR A 146 6.19 1.36 3.57
N MET A 147 5.73 2.48 3.01
CA MET A 147 4.76 3.36 3.66
C MET A 147 3.39 3.25 3.00
N LEU A 148 2.35 3.03 3.81
CA LEU A 148 0.95 3.08 3.41
C LEU A 148 0.32 4.36 3.96
N GLY A 149 0.03 5.32 3.10
CA GLY A 149 -0.81 6.47 3.47
C GLY A 149 -2.28 6.14 3.26
N VAL A 150 -3.12 6.36 4.26
CA VAL A 150 -4.57 6.15 4.18
C VAL A 150 -5.27 7.49 4.29
N CYS A 151 -6.29 7.74 3.45
CA CYS A 151 -7.08 8.97 3.53
C CYS A 151 -6.17 10.20 3.43
N THR A 152 -6.31 11.14 4.35
CA THR A 152 -5.51 12.35 4.42
C THR A 152 -4.14 12.16 5.08
N GLY A 153 -3.78 10.95 5.50
CA GLY A 153 -2.43 10.61 5.93
C GLY A 153 -1.40 10.75 4.79
N VAL A 154 -1.86 10.67 3.54
CA VAL A 154 -1.05 10.97 2.35
C VAL A 154 -0.63 12.44 2.31
N VAL A 155 -1.42 13.36 2.87
CA VAL A 155 -1.03 14.77 3.02
C VAL A 155 0.14 14.93 3.98
N VAL A 156 0.18 14.13 5.06
CA VAL A 156 1.32 14.09 5.99
C VAL A 156 2.56 13.52 5.30
N LEU A 157 2.42 12.44 4.53
CA LEU A 157 3.51 11.87 3.74
C LEU A 157 4.04 12.85 2.69
N HIS A 158 3.16 13.63 2.04
CA HIS A 158 3.56 14.67 1.10
C HIS A 158 4.33 15.79 1.80
N ALA A 159 3.83 16.30 2.94
CA ALA A 159 4.53 17.28 3.77
C ALA A 159 5.88 16.76 4.33
N ALA A 160 6.01 15.45 4.52
CA ALA A 160 7.28 14.82 4.89
C ALA A 160 8.30 14.77 3.73
N GLY A 161 7.87 15.01 2.49
CA GLY A 161 8.68 14.86 1.28
C GLY A 161 8.76 13.42 0.77
N VAL A 162 7.92 12.52 1.28
CA VAL A 162 7.93 11.09 0.89
C VAL A 162 7.18 10.86 -0.43
N VAL A 163 6.10 11.62 -0.66
CA VAL A 163 5.32 11.52 -1.90
C VAL A 163 6.06 12.16 -3.07
N GLY A 164 6.54 13.40 -2.93
CA GLY A 164 7.19 14.12 -4.03
C GLY A 164 6.31 14.22 -5.27
N ASP A 165 6.89 13.91 -6.44
CA ASP A 165 6.24 13.85 -7.76
C ASP A 165 5.66 12.47 -8.11
N ARG A 166 5.70 11.53 -7.15
CA ARG A 166 5.31 10.13 -7.38
C ARG A 166 3.79 9.98 -7.50
N PRO A 167 3.31 9.02 -8.31
CA PRO A 167 1.89 8.70 -8.39
C PRO A 167 1.33 8.35 -7.01
N CYS A 168 0.26 9.03 -6.60
CA CYS A 168 -0.42 8.75 -5.34
C CYS A 168 -1.95 8.92 -5.47
N THR A 169 -2.68 8.60 -4.41
CA THR A 169 -4.09 8.94 -4.25
C THR A 169 -4.29 9.43 -2.81
N THR A 170 -5.42 10.05 -2.50
CA THR A 170 -5.78 10.48 -1.14
C THR A 170 -7.30 10.56 -1.03
N HIS A 171 -7.82 10.99 0.12
CA HIS A 171 -9.24 11.23 0.29
C HIS A 171 -9.74 12.21 -0.77
N HIS A 172 -10.93 11.99 -1.33
CA HIS A 172 -11.45 12.80 -2.44
C HIS A 172 -11.43 14.31 -2.14
N ARG A 173 -11.72 14.71 -0.89
CA ARG A 173 -11.67 16.12 -0.44
C ARG A 173 -10.26 16.72 -0.38
N ALA A 174 -9.22 15.89 -0.38
CA ALA A 174 -7.82 16.31 -0.29
C ALA A 174 -7.07 16.22 -1.63
N LYS A 175 -7.70 15.68 -2.68
CA LYS A 175 -7.05 15.51 -4.00
C LYS A 175 -6.60 16.83 -4.61
N ASP A 176 -7.48 17.82 -4.65
CA ASP A 176 -7.16 19.12 -5.27
C ASP A 176 -6.12 19.89 -4.45
N HIS A 177 -6.10 19.69 -3.14
CA HIS A 177 -5.05 20.23 -2.29
C HIS A 177 -3.67 19.69 -2.66
N LEU A 178 -3.53 18.36 -2.83
CA LEU A 178 -2.25 17.75 -3.22
C LEU A 178 -1.87 18.07 -4.67
N ARG A 179 -2.83 18.13 -5.59
CA ARG A 179 -2.58 18.57 -6.98
C ARG A 179 -2.04 20.00 -7.00
N GLY A 180 -2.61 20.90 -6.18
CA GLY A 180 -2.13 22.27 -6.02
C GLY A 180 -0.71 22.38 -5.45
N GLN A 181 -0.18 21.30 -4.86
CA GLN A 181 1.21 21.20 -4.37
C GLN A 181 2.13 20.42 -5.33
N GLY A 182 1.64 20.05 -6.52
CA GLY A 182 2.43 19.39 -7.55
C GLY A 182 2.49 17.87 -7.46
N ALA A 183 1.68 17.23 -6.61
CA ALA A 183 1.61 15.77 -6.54
C ALA A 183 0.87 15.17 -7.74
N ASP A 184 1.33 14.03 -8.24
CA ASP A 184 0.65 13.24 -9.29
C ASP A 184 -0.51 12.42 -8.69
N VAL A 185 -1.65 13.07 -8.44
CA VAL A 185 -2.82 12.46 -7.81
C VAL A 185 -3.69 11.72 -8.84
N ARG A 186 -3.74 10.39 -8.69
CA ARG A 186 -4.52 9.45 -9.51
C ARG A 186 -5.91 9.19 -8.91
N ASP A 187 -6.89 9.03 -9.79
CA ASP A 187 -8.26 8.63 -9.43
C ASP A 187 -8.38 7.11 -9.29
N ALA A 188 -7.69 6.56 -8.28
CA ALA A 188 -7.74 5.16 -7.92
C ALA A 188 -8.03 4.97 -6.42
N ARG A 189 -8.60 3.82 -6.07
CA ARG A 189 -8.85 3.44 -4.67
C ARG A 189 -7.55 3.19 -3.92
N VAL A 190 -6.63 2.47 -4.55
CA VAL A 190 -5.28 2.21 -4.06
C VAL A 190 -4.29 2.43 -5.22
N VAL A 191 -3.20 3.14 -4.94
CA VAL A 191 -2.06 3.35 -5.84
C VAL A 191 -0.83 2.74 -5.21
N ASP A 192 -0.10 1.92 -5.96
CA ASP A 192 1.18 1.35 -5.56
C ASP A 192 2.29 1.86 -6.48
N ASP A 193 3.24 2.60 -5.91
CA ASP A 193 4.48 3.07 -6.52
C ASP A 193 5.71 2.42 -5.86
N GLY A 194 5.62 1.14 -5.51
CA GLY A 194 6.68 0.36 -4.88
C GLY A 194 6.72 0.55 -3.36
N ASN A 195 7.66 1.35 -2.85
CA ASN A 195 7.79 1.57 -1.41
C ASN A 195 6.82 2.62 -0.84
N LEU A 196 5.98 3.21 -1.69
CA LEU A 196 4.86 4.07 -1.31
C LEU A 196 3.58 3.44 -1.85
N VAL A 197 2.65 3.17 -0.94
CA VAL A 197 1.27 2.80 -1.28
C VAL A 197 0.36 3.87 -0.70
N CYS A 198 -0.62 4.30 -1.48
CA CYS A 198 -1.61 5.27 -1.05
C CYS A 198 -3.01 4.68 -1.23
N ALA A 199 -3.83 4.78 -0.19
CA ALA A 199 -5.22 4.37 -0.18
C ALA A 199 -6.10 5.62 -0.02
N GLY A 200 -7.05 5.77 -0.94
CA GLY A 200 -7.88 6.97 -1.10
C GLY A 200 -8.79 7.29 0.09
N GLY A 201 -9.97 6.64 0.19
CA GLY A 201 -10.96 6.95 1.23
C GLY A 201 -10.82 6.10 2.49
N VAL A 202 -11.47 6.49 3.58
CA VAL A 202 -11.42 5.84 4.91
C VAL A 202 -11.34 4.30 4.86
N SER A 203 -12.32 3.65 4.22
CA SER A 203 -12.36 2.17 4.14
C SER A 203 -11.32 1.56 3.19
N SER A 204 -10.72 2.35 2.30
CA SER A 204 -9.68 1.85 1.39
C SER A 204 -8.38 1.50 2.09
N GLY A 205 -8.19 1.93 3.34
CA GLY A 205 -7.09 1.44 4.18
C GLY A 205 -7.10 -0.08 4.34
N ILE A 206 -8.30 -0.71 4.35
CA ILE A 206 -8.46 -2.17 4.38
C ILE A 206 -7.91 -2.79 3.10
N ASP A 207 -8.33 -2.29 1.93
CA ASP A 207 -7.84 -2.79 0.64
C ASP A 207 -6.33 -2.57 0.47
N GLY A 208 -5.81 -1.41 0.91
CA GLY A 208 -4.39 -1.10 0.88
C GLY A 208 -3.57 -2.03 1.80
N ALA A 209 -4.08 -2.36 2.98
CA ALA A 209 -3.44 -3.30 3.88
C ALA A 209 -3.50 -4.74 3.33
N LEU A 210 -4.63 -5.16 2.76
CA LEU A 210 -4.77 -6.48 2.12
C LEU A 210 -3.81 -6.63 0.93
N TRP A 211 -3.67 -5.58 0.14
CA TRP A 211 -2.66 -5.53 -0.92
C TRP A 211 -1.24 -5.71 -0.38
N LEU A 212 -0.90 -5.11 0.76
CA LEU A 212 0.41 -5.30 1.38
C LEU A 212 0.61 -6.69 1.98
N VAL A 213 -0.45 -7.31 2.52
CA VAL A 213 -0.42 -8.72 2.95
C VAL A 213 -0.13 -9.62 1.75
N ASP A 214 -0.87 -9.46 0.65
CA ASP A 214 -0.67 -10.19 -0.61
C ASP A 214 0.77 -10.02 -1.12
N ARG A 215 1.25 -8.78 -1.18
CA ARG A 215 2.60 -8.47 -1.66
C ARG A 215 3.71 -9.05 -0.78
N ALA A 216 3.53 -9.10 0.54
CA ALA A 216 4.57 -9.51 1.49
C ALA A 216 4.55 -10.99 1.86
N LEU A 217 3.39 -11.64 1.79
CA LEU A 217 3.12 -12.99 2.28
C LEU A 217 2.54 -13.91 1.21
N GLY A 218 2.12 -13.36 0.06
CA GLY A 218 1.54 -14.08 -1.06
C GLY A 218 0.01 -14.07 -1.06
N PRO A 219 -0.59 -14.54 -2.16
CA PRO A 219 -2.04 -14.48 -2.37
C PRO A 219 -2.82 -15.41 -1.45
N GLU A 220 -2.23 -16.52 -1.02
CA GLU A 220 -2.89 -17.52 -0.17
C GLU A 220 -3.19 -16.98 1.24
N PRO A 221 -2.22 -16.37 1.96
CA PRO A 221 -2.52 -15.69 3.21
C PRO A 221 -3.50 -14.52 3.04
N ALA A 222 -3.40 -13.74 1.96
CA ALA A 222 -4.31 -12.64 1.70
C ALA A 222 -5.76 -13.11 1.54
N GLY A 223 -6.00 -14.19 0.78
CA GLY A 223 -7.32 -14.79 0.62
C GLY A 223 -7.89 -15.35 1.93
N LYS A 224 -7.04 -15.93 2.80
CA LYS A 224 -7.46 -16.34 4.15
C LYS A 224 -7.87 -15.17 5.03
N VAL A 225 -7.16 -14.04 4.95
CA VAL A 225 -7.54 -12.81 5.68
C VAL A 225 -8.87 -12.27 5.18
N GLU A 226 -9.08 -12.20 3.86
CA GLU A 226 -10.37 -11.81 3.28
C GLU A 226 -11.52 -12.70 3.77
N ALA A 227 -11.33 -14.02 3.73
CA ALA A 227 -12.33 -14.98 4.19
C ALA A 227 -12.61 -14.84 5.69
N LEU A 228 -11.58 -14.67 6.53
CA LEU A 228 -11.73 -14.48 7.97
C LEU A 228 -12.49 -13.19 8.31
N MET A 229 -12.22 -12.11 7.57
CA MET A 229 -12.85 -10.81 7.78
C MET A 229 -14.22 -10.67 7.09
N GLU A 230 -14.64 -11.67 6.32
CA GLU A 230 -15.80 -11.59 5.41
C GLU A 230 -15.76 -10.33 4.53
N PHE A 231 -14.56 -9.99 4.02
CA PHE A 231 -14.31 -8.76 3.28
C PHE A 231 -13.92 -9.04 1.82
N GLU A 232 -14.65 -8.44 0.89
CA GLU A 232 -14.36 -8.48 -0.54
C GLU A 232 -13.56 -7.24 -0.98
N ARG A 233 -12.33 -7.45 -1.50
CA ARG A 233 -11.51 -6.37 -2.07
C ARG A 233 -12.24 -5.64 -3.20
N ARG A 234 -12.17 -4.31 -3.19
CA ARG A 234 -12.80 -3.47 -4.22
C ARG A 234 -11.80 -2.94 -5.24
N GLY A 235 -11.99 -3.35 -6.49
CA GLY A 235 -11.25 -2.81 -7.64
C GLY A 235 -9.80 -3.29 -7.70
N THR A 236 -9.09 -2.87 -8.75
CA THR A 236 -7.68 -3.23 -8.95
C THR A 236 -6.78 -2.15 -8.36
N VAL A 237 -5.67 -2.57 -7.75
CA VAL A 237 -4.61 -1.66 -7.32
C VAL A 237 -3.93 -1.07 -8.55
N LEU A 238 -3.90 0.26 -8.67
CA LEU A 238 -3.18 0.94 -9.75
C LEU A 238 -1.68 0.87 -9.45
N ARG A 239 -0.97 0.01 -10.20
CA ARG A 239 0.49 -0.14 -10.09
C ARG A 239 1.19 0.76 -11.09
N THR A 240 2.17 1.53 -10.63
CA THR A 240 2.90 2.51 -11.47
C THR A 240 4.37 2.16 -11.66
N ARG A 241 4.90 1.26 -10.83
CA ARG A 241 6.18 0.56 -11.04
C ARG A 241 5.91 -0.94 -11.08
N VAL A 242 6.34 -1.60 -12.17
CA VAL A 242 6.15 -3.05 -12.38
C VAL A 242 7.37 -3.81 -11.90
#